data_AF-A0ABD3QP84-F1
#
_entry.id   AF-A0ABD3QP84-F1
#
_cell.length_a   1.000
_cell.length_b   1.000
_cell.length_c   1.000
_cell.angle_alpha   90.00
_cell.angle_beta   90.00
_cell.angle_gamma   90.00
#
_symmetry.space_group_name_H-M   'P 1'
#
loop_
_entity.id
_entity.type
_entity.pdbx_description
1 polymer ?
#
loop_
_entity_poly.entity_id
_entity_poly.type
_entity_poly.pdbx_seq_one_letter_code
_entity_poly.pdbx_strand_id
1 'polypeptide(L)'
;MLDKAQKRINTNHEIKGSSKQNCTYTNACRSSMSRIVCLLFAISCGLVIICPINAFVQYNSVLSIATAKPYPTVKQHRMVNDEEGTIPDEKSQEYVYIPELSWRVAKLRLEEANTKQILKRKPLKLPYKTSRRWIQANWAPKTKEEFYDLVANGNLRTPYISKRPEEYYGARGEWISWEHYLLGSDEEDEKNNTGTRQISKWE
;
A
#
# COMPACT_ATOMS: atom_id res chain seq x y z
N MET A 1 41.14 -12.23 -47.73
CA MET A 1 40.60 -13.56 -48.08
C MET A 1 39.85 -14.05 -46.85
N LEU A 2 38.52 -14.09 -46.70
CA LEU A 2 37.34 -13.82 -47.51
C LEU A 2 36.41 -12.92 -46.65
N ASP A 3 35.92 -11.78 -47.13
CA ASP A 3 34.70 -11.58 -47.93
C ASP A 3 33.37 -11.76 -47.16
N LYS A 4 32.70 -10.60 -46.95
CA LYS A 4 31.26 -10.32 -47.18
C LYS A 4 30.16 -11.06 -46.40
N ALA A 5 29.34 -10.29 -45.69
CA ALA A 5 27.88 -10.09 -45.93
C ALA A 5 27.24 -9.57 -44.62
N GLN A 6 26.95 -8.28 -44.43
CA GLN A 6 25.90 -7.49 -45.09
C GLN A 6 24.57 -8.26 -45.25
N LYS A 7 23.70 -8.20 -44.24
CA LYS A 7 22.24 -8.29 -44.45
C LYS A 7 21.51 -7.23 -43.64
N ARG A 8 21.30 -6.10 -44.32
CA ARG A 8 20.27 -5.10 -44.02
C ARG A 8 18.91 -5.63 -44.50
N ILE A 9 17.91 -5.62 -43.63
CA ILE A 9 16.46 -5.48 -43.92
C ILE A 9 15.94 -4.80 -42.64
N ASN A 10 15.75 -3.48 -42.53
CA ASN A 10 14.90 -2.54 -43.26
C ASN A 10 13.41 -2.96 -43.24
N THR A 11 12.61 -2.38 -42.34
CA THR A 11 11.26 -1.87 -42.65
C THR A 11 10.76 -0.97 -41.54
N ASN A 12 10.68 0.31 -41.92
CA ASN A 12 9.90 1.40 -41.38
C ASN A 12 8.54 0.94 -40.82
N HIS A 13 8.20 1.34 -39.59
CA HIS A 13 6.81 1.60 -39.24
C HIS A 13 6.61 3.10 -39.09
N GLU A 14 6.21 3.66 -40.22
CA GLU A 14 5.65 4.98 -40.40
C GLU A 14 4.40 5.11 -39.51
N ILE A 15 4.43 5.94 -38.47
CA ILE A 15 3.21 6.43 -37.82
C ILE A 15 2.99 7.86 -38.34
N LYS A 16 2.29 7.92 -39.48
CA LYS A 16 1.67 9.14 -40.01
C LYS A 16 0.69 9.69 -38.98
N GLY A 17 0.76 11.00 -38.77
CA GLY A 17 -0.13 11.73 -37.87
C GLY A 17 -1.58 11.78 -38.34
N SER A 18 -2.45 12.05 -37.37
CA SER A 18 -3.75 12.71 -37.50
C SER A 18 -4.01 13.24 -36.08
N SER A 19 -3.78 14.52 -35.77
CA SER A 19 -4.54 15.68 -36.22
C SER A 19 -6.02 15.36 -36.43
N LYS A 20 -6.78 15.40 -35.33
CA LYS A 20 -8.15 15.94 -35.31
C LYS A 20 -8.32 16.76 -34.03
N GLN A 21 -8.23 18.07 -34.20
CA GLN A 21 -8.87 19.03 -33.34
C GLN A 21 -10.40 18.88 -33.46
N ASN A 22 -11.10 19.31 -32.40
CA ASN A 22 -12.52 19.64 -32.30
C ASN A 22 -13.49 18.48 -31.98
N CYS A 23 -14.06 18.51 -30.78
CA CYS A 23 -15.47 18.87 -30.64
C CYS A 23 -15.82 19.17 -29.17
N THR A 24 -16.13 20.44 -28.92
CA THR A 24 -16.96 20.89 -27.80
C THR A 24 -18.31 20.16 -27.83
N TYR A 25 -18.70 19.48 -26.76
CA TYR A 25 -20.10 19.14 -26.51
C TYR A 25 -20.48 19.60 -25.11
N THR A 26 -20.93 20.85 -25.05
CA THR A 26 -21.74 21.38 -23.96
C THR A 26 -23.07 20.65 -23.95
N ASN A 27 -23.31 19.79 -22.96
CA ASN A 27 -24.67 19.39 -22.58
C ASN A 27 -25.08 20.17 -21.34
N ALA A 28 -25.48 21.40 -21.59
CA ALA A 28 -26.41 22.11 -20.73
C ALA A 28 -27.84 21.74 -21.14
N CYS A 29 -28.71 21.56 -20.15
CA CYS A 29 -30.17 21.56 -20.26
C CYS A 29 -30.77 20.36 -21.04
N ARG A 30 -31.84 19.70 -20.58
CA ARG A 30 -32.99 20.22 -19.83
C ARG A 30 -33.90 19.05 -19.49
N SER A 31 -34.65 19.21 -18.40
CA SER A 31 -36.03 18.75 -18.22
C SER A 31 -36.31 17.24 -18.09
N SER A 32 -37.23 16.77 -17.24
CA SER A 32 -38.07 17.43 -16.24
C SER A 32 -38.80 16.34 -15.46
N MET A 33 -39.18 16.68 -14.22
CA MET A 33 -40.35 16.16 -13.49
C MET A 33 -40.25 14.68 -13.04
N SER A 34 -40.58 14.32 -11.81
CA SER A 34 -41.54 14.91 -10.89
C SER A 34 -41.40 14.25 -9.50
N ARG A 35 -41.78 14.96 -8.43
CA ARG A 35 -41.98 14.47 -7.05
C ARG A 35 -40.72 14.36 -6.17
N ILE A 36 -40.30 15.47 -5.56
CA ILE A 36 -40.11 15.65 -4.10
C ILE A 36 -40.08 17.18 -3.86
N VAL A 37 -41.13 17.84 -4.35
CA VAL A 37 -41.59 19.11 -3.79
C VAL A 37 -42.57 18.70 -2.69
N CYS A 38 -42.07 18.42 -1.49
CA CYS A 38 -42.92 18.15 -0.33
C CYS A 38 -42.28 18.41 1.05
N LEU A 39 -41.09 19.04 1.12
CA LEU A 39 -40.49 19.44 2.41
C LEU A 39 -40.01 20.90 2.40
N LEU A 40 -40.77 21.77 1.72
CA LEU A 40 -40.77 23.21 1.98
C LEU A 40 -42.17 23.58 2.48
N PHE A 41 -42.49 23.17 3.70
CA PHE A 41 -43.51 23.80 4.51
C PHE A 41 -43.08 23.69 5.97
N ALA A 42 -42.81 24.85 6.57
CA ALA A 42 -42.59 25.05 8.00
C ALA A 42 -41.40 24.27 8.60
N ILE A 43 -40.38 24.91 9.14
CA ILE A 43 -40.52 25.70 10.35
C ILE A 43 -39.46 26.80 10.35
N SER A 44 -39.97 28.00 10.11
CA SER A 44 -39.51 29.25 10.68
C SER A 44 -39.54 29.17 12.21
N CYS A 45 -38.54 28.56 12.82
CA CYS A 45 -38.19 28.83 14.21
C CYS A 45 -36.71 29.20 14.24
N GLY A 46 -36.47 30.46 14.57
CA GLY A 46 -35.14 30.93 14.96
C GLY A 46 -34.64 30.09 16.13
N LEU A 47 -33.74 29.17 15.83
CA LEU A 47 -32.86 28.59 16.81
C LEU A 47 -31.46 29.04 16.41
N VAL A 48 -31.01 30.05 17.15
CA VAL A 48 -29.61 30.40 17.31
C VAL A 48 -28.90 29.12 17.73
N ILE A 49 -28.33 28.40 16.76
CA ILE A 49 -27.38 27.34 17.06
C ILE A 49 -26.09 28.05 17.42
N ILE A 50 -25.98 28.34 18.72
CA ILE A 50 -24.71 28.56 19.39
C ILE A 50 -23.90 27.30 19.15
N CYS A 51 -23.00 27.31 18.17
CA CYS A 51 -21.94 26.30 18.09
C CYS A 51 -21.07 26.47 19.34
N PRO A 52 -21.00 25.49 20.25
CA PRO A 52 -20.03 25.55 21.32
C PRO A 52 -18.64 25.39 20.72
N ILE A 53 -17.95 26.53 20.55
CA ILE A 53 -16.50 26.59 20.57
C ILE A 53 -16.12 26.21 22.00
N ASN A 54 -15.93 24.91 22.25
CA ASN A 54 -15.03 24.34 23.25
C ASN A 54 -15.39 22.87 23.50
N ALA A 55 -14.60 22.00 22.89
CA ALA A 55 -14.26 20.74 23.52
C ALA A 55 -12.85 20.35 23.06
N PHE A 56 -11.88 20.96 23.72
CA PHE A 56 -10.89 20.17 24.44
C PHE A 56 -10.29 19.04 23.61
N VAL A 57 -9.31 19.40 22.77
CA VAL A 57 -8.30 18.44 22.31
C VAL A 57 -7.46 18.08 23.52
N GLN A 58 -8.01 17.22 24.38
CA GLN A 58 -7.20 16.39 25.26
C GLN A 58 -6.51 15.39 24.32
N TYR A 59 -5.30 15.76 23.90
CA TYR A 59 -4.29 14.77 23.58
C TYR A 59 -4.10 13.91 24.83
N ASN A 60 -4.93 12.88 24.95
CA ASN A 60 -4.56 11.70 25.71
C ASN A 60 -3.39 11.08 24.93
N SER A 61 -2.18 11.58 25.20
CA SER A 61 -0.98 10.79 25.02
C SER A 61 -1.07 9.65 26.03
N VAL A 62 -1.94 8.69 25.75
CA VAL A 62 -1.78 7.35 26.27
C VAL A 62 -0.56 6.82 25.51
N LEU A 63 0.62 7.27 25.97
CA LEU A 63 1.80 6.45 26.01
C LEU A 63 1.37 5.23 26.82
N SER A 64 0.70 4.31 26.13
CA SER A 64 0.73 2.91 26.51
C SER A 64 2.20 2.58 26.39
N ILE A 65 2.92 2.76 27.50
CA ILE A 65 4.19 2.14 27.75
C ILE A 65 3.82 0.66 27.82
N ALA A 66 3.62 0.08 26.63
CA ALA A 66 3.50 -1.36 26.46
C ALA A 66 4.71 -1.88 27.21
N THR A 67 4.43 -2.55 28.32
CA THR A 67 5.42 -3.14 29.20
C THR A 67 6.30 -3.97 28.30
N ALA A 68 7.44 -3.39 27.93
CA ALA A 68 8.33 -3.97 26.94
C ALA A 68 8.67 -5.33 27.52
N LYS A 69 8.23 -6.39 26.81
CA LYS A 69 8.52 -7.76 27.23
C LYS A 69 10.02 -7.77 27.55
N PRO A 70 10.41 -8.21 28.76
CA PRO A 70 11.82 -8.24 29.12
C PRO A 70 12.54 -8.93 27.97
N TYR A 71 13.50 -8.22 27.37
CA TYR A 71 14.26 -8.75 26.25
C TYR A 71 14.71 -10.16 26.65
N PRO A 72 14.53 -11.18 25.78
CA PRO A 72 14.94 -12.53 26.11
C PRO A 72 16.41 -12.45 26.51
N THR A 73 16.68 -12.70 27.78
CA THR A 73 18.03 -12.68 28.33
C THR A 73 18.80 -13.70 27.50
N VAL A 74 19.70 -13.21 26.64
CA VAL A 74 20.53 -14.05 25.81
C VAL A 74 21.27 -14.95 26.79
N LYS A 75 20.87 -16.23 26.85
CA LYS A 75 21.62 -17.26 27.57
C LYS A 75 23.01 -17.19 26.97
N GLN A 76 23.97 -16.68 27.73
CA GLN A 76 25.37 -16.66 27.32
C GLN A 76 25.70 -18.11 26.96
N HIS A 77 25.80 -18.37 25.66
CA HIS A 77 26.36 -19.61 25.17
C HIS A 77 27.79 -19.58 25.66
N ARG A 78 28.05 -20.33 26.73
CA ARG A 78 29.38 -20.62 27.25
C ARG A 78 30.17 -21.14 26.06
N MET A 79 31.02 -20.30 25.49
CA MET A 79 31.93 -20.72 24.43
C MET A 79 32.82 -21.77 25.05
N VAL A 80 32.73 -22.99 24.52
CA VAL A 80 33.69 -24.04 24.80
C VAL A 80 34.98 -23.54 24.14
N ASN A 81 35.97 -23.24 24.96
CA ASN A 81 37.29 -22.85 24.53
C ASN A 81 37.97 -24.09 23.97
N ASP A 82 38.09 -24.16 22.64
CA ASP A 82 39.06 -25.05 22.01
C ASP A 82 40.43 -24.35 22.10
N GLU A 83 41.25 -24.88 23.00
CA GLU A 83 42.72 -24.81 23.13
C GLU A 83 43.44 -24.65 21.76
N GLU A 84 44.60 -24.01 21.56
CA GLU A 84 45.65 -23.43 22.40
C GLU A 84 46.52 -22.59 21.47
N GLY A 85 46.80 -21.33 21.81
CA GLY A 85 47.56 -20.40 20.97
C GLY A 85 48.17 -19.31 21.81
N THR A 86 49.23 -19.66 22.53
CA THR A 86 49.99 -18.81 23.45
C THR A 86 50.65 -17.65 22.71
N ILE A 87 50.03 -16.46 22.77
CA ILE A 87 50.66 -15.20 22.36
C ILE A 87 51.21 -14.51 23.63
N PRO A 88 52.48 -14.09 23.66
CA PRO A 88 53.11 -13.52 24.84
C PRO A 88 52.45 -12.21 25.27
N ASP A 89 52.23 -12.16 26.58
CA ASP A 89 51.68 -11.11 27.41
C ASP A 89 52.65 -9.92 27.52
N GLU A 90 52.22 -8.71 27.13
CA GLU A 90 52.86 -7.51 27.68
C GLU A 90 51.92 -6.29 27.67
N LYS A 91 51.54 -5.91 28.90
CA LYS A 91 50.72 -4.76 29.32
C LYS A 91 49.22 -4.97 29.11
N SER A 92 48.63 -5.66 30.08
CA SER A 92 47.21 -5.64 30.39
C SER A 92 46.71 -4.19 30.55
N GLN A 93 46.37 -3.56 29.43
CA GLN A 93 45.59 -2.33 29.45
C GLN A 93 44.27 -2.66 30.12
N GLU A 94 44.08 -2.14 31.33
CA GLU A 94 42.85 -2.20 32.09
C GLU A 94 41.72 -1.67 31.19
N TYR A 95 41.02 -2.60 30.56
CA TYR A 95 39.93 -2.30 29.64
C TYR A 95 38.81 -1.72 30.50
N VAL A 96 38.72 -0.39 30.52
CA VAL A 96 37.61 0.32 31.17
C VAL A 96 36.34 -0.08 30.43
N TYR A 97 35.67 -1.10 30.96
CA TYR A 97 34.35 -1.49 30.49
C TYR A 97 33.42 -0.34 30.81
N ILE A 98 33.11 0.50 29.83
CA ILE A 98 32.11 1.55 29.96
C ILE A 98 30.77 0.89 29.64
N PRO A 99 29.92 0.58 30.64
CA PRO A 99 28.65 -0.12 30.41
C PRO A 99 27.74 0.68 29.46
N GLU A 100 27.93 1.99 29.42
CA GLU A 100 27.22 2.90 28.52
C GLU A 100 27.52 2.68 27.03
N LEU A 101 28.73 2.25 26.64
CA LEU A 101 29.02 1.97 25.23
C LEU A 101 28.33 0.69 24.75
N SER A 102 28.15 -0.29 25.65
CA SER A 102 27.58 -1.60 25.29
C SER A 102 26.14 -1.49 24.77
N TRP A 103 25.30 -0.66 25.41
CA TRP A 103 23.90 -0.50 25.00
C TRP A 103 23.77 0.29 23.70
N ARG A 104 24.65 1.26 23.44
CA ARG A 104 24.65 2.02 22.18
C ARG A 104 24.98 1.12 20.99
N VAL A 105 26.00 0.26 21.13
CA VAL A 105 26.35 -0.72 20.10
C VAL A 105 25.22 -1.73 19.90
N ALA A 106 24.61 -2.23 20.97
CA ALA A 106 23.48 -3.15 20.88
C ALA A 106 22.28 -2.51 20.17
N LYS A 107 21.97 -1.24 20.49
CA LYS A 107 20.92 -0.45 19.84
C LYS A 107 21.18 -0.30 18.33
N LEU A 108 22.39 0.11 17.94
CA LEU A 108 22.76 0.24 16.53
C LEU A 108 22.60 -1.08 15.77
N ARG A 109 23.07 -2.20 16.35
CA ARG A 109 22.89 -3.54 15.75
C ARG A 109 21.41 -3.89 15.55
N LEU A 110 20.56 -3.52 16.50
CA LEU A 110 19.12 -3.79 16.43
C LEU A 110 18.43 -2.93 15.35
N GLU A 111 18.83 -1.67 15.22
CA GLU A 111 18.36 -0.77 14.17
C GLU A 111 18.80 -1.24 12.77
N GLU A 112 20.06 -1.65 12.62
CA GLU A 112 20.56 -2.26 11.40
C GLU A 112 19.83 -3.57 11.05
N ALA A 113 19.56 -4.42 12.03
CA ALA A 113 18.81 -5.65 11.82
C ALA A 113 17.36 -5.35 11.39
N ASN A 114 16.70 -4.38 12.02
CA ASN A 114 15.33 -3.99 11.69
C ASN A 114 15.23 -3.36 10.30
N THR A 115 16.13 -2.45 9.95
CA THR A 115 16.19 -1.86 8.60
C THR A 115 16.45 -2.93 7.53
N LYS A 116 17.39 -3.87 7.78
CA LYS A 116 17.60 -5.04 6.90
C LYS A 116 16.33 -5.89 6.76
N GLN A 117 15.56 -6.09 7.83
CA GLN A 117 14.29 -6.82 7.75
C GLN A 117 13.25 -6.06 6.93
N ILE A 118 13.09 -4.75 7.14
CA ILE A 118 12.12 -3.94 6.39
C ILE A 118 12.43 -3.97 4.90
N LEU A 119 13.71 -3.84 4.52
CA LEU A 119 14.13 -3.89 3.11
C LEU A 119 13.96 -5.28 2.48
N LYS A 120 14.05 -6.36 3.27
CA LYS A 120 13.82 -7.73 2.81
C LYS A 120 12.34 -8.08 2.63
N ARG A 121 11.43 -7.32 3.25
CA ARG A 121 9.99 -7.60 3.14
C ARG A 121 9.50 -7.27 1.74
N LYS A 122 8.81 -8.23 1.12
CA LYS A 122 8.12 -8.00 -0.15
C LYS A 122 6.95 -7.01 0.08
N PRO A 123 6.69 -6.07 -0.83
CA PRO A 123 5.51 -5.22 -0.74
C PRO A 123 4.24 -6.06 -0.68
N LEU A 124 3.40 -5.80 0.32
CA LEU A 124 2.11 -6.47 0.46
C LEU A 124 1.12 -5.82 -0.52
N LYS A 125 0.56 -6.62 -1.42
CA LYS A 125 -0.51 -6.17 -2.32
C LYS A 125 -1.86 -6.38 -1.66
N LEU A 126 -2.83 -5.56 -2.04
CA LEU A 126 -4.21 -5.68 -1.58
C LEU A 126 -4.84 -7.00 -2.05
N PRO A 127 -5.75 -7.58 -1.25
CA PRO A 127 -6.60 -8.69 -1.68
C PRO A 127 -7.42 -8.34 -2.94
N TYR A 128 -7.78 -9.33 -3.76
CA TYR A 128 -8.47 -9.13 -5.04
C TYR A 128 -9.69 -8.21 -4.92
N LYS A 129 -10.62 -8.51 -3.99
CA LYS A 129 -11.85 -7.72 -3.78
C LYS A 129 -11.57 -6.26 -3.43
N THR A 130 -10.59 -6.02 -2.57
CA THR A 130 -10.23 -4.65 -2.13
C THR A 130 -9.53 -3.89 -3.25
N SER A 131 -8.64 -4.54 -4.00
CA SER A 131 -7.96 -3.96 -5.16
C SER A 131 -8.93 -3.57 -6.26
N ARG A 132 -9.91 -4.45 -6.53
CA ARG A 132 -11.00 -4.22 -7.49
C ARG A 132 -11.78 -2.95 -7.14
N ARG A 133 -12.37 -2.92 -5.94
CA ARG A 133 -13.15 -1.76 -5.44
C ARG A 133 -12.35 -0.47 -5.50
N TRP A 134 -11.05 -0.53 -5.18
CA TRP A 134 -10.18 0.63 -5.25
C TRP A 134 -10.00 1.14 -6.69
N ILE A 135 -9.74 0.26 -7.66
CA ILE A 135 -9.60 0.65 -9.08
C ILE A 135 -10.90 1.25 -9.62
N GLN A 136 -12.03 0.65 -9.28
CA GLN A 136 -13.36 1.11 -9.67
C GLN A 136 -13.69 2.49 -9.10
N ALA A 137 -13.42 2.70 -7.81
CA ALA A 137 -13.72 3.97 -7.16
C ALA A 137 -12.87 5.15 -7.65
N ASN A 138 -11.62 4.90 -8.09
CA ASN A 138 -10.68 5.97 -8.42
C ASN A 138 -10.54 6.25 -9.92
N TRP A 139 -10.54 5.21 -10.75
CA TRP A 139 -10.19 5.34 -12.17
C TRP A 139 -11.27 4.78 -13.10
N ALA A 140 -11.97 3.72 -12.67
CA ALA A 140 -13.01 3.04 -13.45
C ALA A 140 -12.66 2.76 -14.94
N PRO A 141 -11.45 2.22 -15.26
CA PRO A 141 -11.14 1.86 -16.63
C PRO A 141 -12.07 0.74 -17.09
N LYS A 142 -12.52 0.78 -18.34
CA LYS A 142 -13.49 -0.18 -18.88
C LYS A 142 -12.81 -1.34 -19.58
N THR A 143 -11.63 -1.11 -20.15
CA THR A 143 -10.89 -2.10 -20.93
C THR A 143 -9.53 -2.42 -20.32
N LYS A 144 -8.97 -3.56 -20.73
CA LYS A 144 -7.65 -4.01 -20.31
C LYS A 144 -6.56 -3.05 -20.79
N GLU A 145 -6.72 -2.52 -21.99
CA GLU A 145 -5.80 -1.59 -22.64
C GLU A 145 -5.75 -0.26 -21.87
N GLU A 146 -6.91 0.31 -21.52
CA GLU A 146 -6.99 1.53 -20.70
C GLU A 146 -6.30 1.35 -19.34
N PHE A 147 -6.46 0.18 -18.71
CA PHE A 147 -5.76 -0.12 -17.47
C PHE A 147 -4.24 -0.12 -17.65
N TYR A 148 -3.71 -0.70 -18.73
CA TYR A 148 -2.28 -0.67 -19.00
C TYR A 148 -1.77 0.71 -19.37
N ASP A 149 -2.56 1.51 -20.06
CA ASP A 149 -2.22 2.90 -20.35
C ASP A 149 -2.07 3.70 -19.05
N LEU A 150 -2.96 3.49 -18.07
CA LEU A 150 -2.85 4.11 -16.74
C LEU A 150 -1.58 3.65 -16.00
N VAL A 151 -1.17 2.40 -16.17
CA VAL A 151 0.09 1.87 -15.59
C VAL A 151 1.31 2.46 -16.30
N ALA A 152 1.30 2.53 -17.62
CA ALA A 152 2.39 3.03 -18.46
C ALA A 152 2.62 4.53 -18.26
N ASN A 153 1.53 5.31 -18.19
CA ASN A 153 1.55 6.74 -17.91
C ASN A 153 1.99 7.06 -16.48
N GLY A 154 2.02 6.06 -15.59
CA GLY A 154 2.37 6.25 -14.17
C GLY A 154 1.26 6.87 -13.33
N ASN A 155 0.05 7.00 -13.87
CA ASN A 155 -1.14 7.43 -13.14
C ASN A 155 -1.49 6.41 -12.03
N LEU A 156 -1.32 5.12 -12.32
CA LEU A 156 -1.45 4.05 -11.33
C LEU A 156 -0.13 3.85 -10.55
N ARG A 157 0.17 4.79 -9.65
CA ARG A 157 1.40 4.81 -8.84
C ARG A 157 1.29 4.07 -7.50
N THR A 158 0.14 3.50 -7.19
CA THR A 158 -0.14 2.92 -5.87
C THR A 158 0.63 1.62 -5.66
N PRO A 159 1.49 1.52 -4.62
CA PRO A 159 2.37 0.36 -4.43
C PRO A 159 1.59 -0.90 -4.05
N TYR A 160 0.38 -0.75 -3.54
CA TYR A 160 -0.48 -1.83 -3.07
C TYR A 160 -1.36 -2.46 -4.16
N ILE A 161 -1.50 -1.82 -5.33
CA ILE A 161 -2.16 -2.42 -6.49
C ILE A 161 -1.14 -3.20 -7.32
N SER A 162 -1.57 -4.33 -7.88
CA SER A 162 -0.74 -5.14 -8.77
C SER A 162 -0.80 -4.58 -10.19
N LYS A 163 0.38 -4.36 -10.80
CA LYS A 163 0.51 -3.91 -12.20
C LYS A 163 0.14 -4.99 -13.22
N ARG A 164 0.16 -6.26 -12.80
CA ARG A 164 -0.25 -7.44 -13.56
C ARG A 164 -1.23 -8.26 -12.71
N PRO A 165 -2.50 -7.82 -12.61
CA PRO A 165 -3.44 -8.43 -11.70
C PRO A 165 -3.77 -9.89 -12.07
N GLU A 166 -3.82 -10.20 -13.37
CA GLU A 166 -4.02 -11.55 -13.91
C GLU A 166 -2.96 -12.54 -13.38
N GLU A 167 -1.67 -12.19 -13.47
CA GLU A 167 -0.57 -13.03 -12.97
C GLU A 167 -0.58 -13.14 -11.43
N TYR A 168 -0.74 -12.00 -10.74
CA TYR A 168 -0.65 -11.94 -9.29
C TYR A 168 -1.83 -12.65 -8.58
N TYR A 169 -3.06 -12.39 -9.01
CA TYR A 169 -4.25 -13.01 -8.45
C TYR A 169 -4.52 -14.40 -9.03
N GLY A 170 -4.07 -14.66 -10.26
CA GLY A 170 -4.13 -15.99 -10.88
C GLY A 170 -3.30 -17.01 -10.12
N ALA A 171 -2.08 -16.64 -9.69
CA ALA A 171 -1.25 -17.49 -8.85
C ALA A 171 -1.89 -17.86 -7.49
N ARG A 172 -2.87 -17.06 -7.02
CA ARG A 172 -3.63 -17.29 -5.78
C ARG A 172 -4.97 -18.00 -6.01
N GLY A 173 -5.39 -18.18 -7.27
CA GLY A 173 -6.73 -18.67 -7.59
C GLY A 173 -7.86 -17.68 -7.27
N GLU A 174 -7.54 -16.39 -7.08
CA GLU A 174 -8.54 -15.34 -6.80
C GLU A 174 -8.98 -14.60 -8.08
N TRP A 175 -8.32 -14.86 -9.21
CA TRP A 175 -8.59 -14.20 -10.48
C TRP A 175 -9.81 -14.82 -11.19
N ILE A 176 -10.76 -13.97 -11.59
CA ILE A 176 -11.98 -14.38 -12.30
C ILE A 176 -11.87 -13.99 -13.77
N SER A 177 -12.00 -12.70 -14.07
CA SER A 177 -11.85 -12.16 -15.42
C SER A 177 -11.52 -10.66 -15.37
N TRP A 178 -11.10 -10.10 -16.51
CA TRP A 178 -10.86 -8.67 -16.65
C TRP A 178 -12.16 -7.85 -16.45
N GLU A 179 -13.25 -8.29 -17.07
CA GLU A 179 -14.57 -7.66 -16.94
C GLU A 179 -15.02 -7.62 -15.48
N HIS A 180 -14.87 -8.72 -14.76
CA HIS A 180 -15.21 -8.76 -13.34
C HIS A 180 -14.28 -7.87 -12.50
N TYR A 181 -13.00 -7.75 -12.86
CA TYR A 181 -12.05 -6.90 -12.13
C TYR A 181 -12.24 -5.39 -12.39
N LEU A 182 -12.75 -5.02 -13.56
CA LEU A 182 -12.88 -3.62 -13.97
C LEU A 182 -14.30 -3.09 -13.82
N LEU A 183 -15.29 -3.83 -14.30
CA LEU A 183 -16.69 -3.41 -14.28
C LEU A 183 -17.35 -3.78 -12.95
N GLY A 184 -17.07 -5.00 -12.46
CA GLY A 184 -17.63 -5.55 -11.23
C GLY A 184 -19.15 -5.72 -11.31
N SER A 185 -19.64 -6.94 -11.10
CA SER A 185 -21.03 -7.14 -10.73
C SER A 185 -21.16 -6.86 -9.23
N ASP A 186 -21.63 -5.68 -8.87
CA ASP A 186 -21.83 -5.28 -7.47
C ASP A 186 -22.81 -6.22 -6.72
N GLU A 187 -23.63 -6.97 -7.46
CA GLU A 187 -24.73 -7.77 -6.92
C GLU A 187 -24.31 -9.03 -6.15
N GLU A 188 -23.10 -9.55 -6.36
CA GLU A 188 -22.70 -10.84 -5.77
C GLU A 188 -22.01 -10.72 -4.39
N ASP A 189 -21.48 -9.53 -4.06
CA ASP A 189 -20.73 -9.35 -2.82
C ASP A 189 -21.61 -8.96 -1.62
N GLU A 190 -22.78 -8.37 -1.83
CA GLU A 190 -23.67 -7.99 -0.72
C GLU A 190 -24.31 -9.19 -0.03
N LYS A 191 -24.63 -10.26 -0.79
CA LYS A 191 -25.25 -11.47 -0.23
C LYS A 191 -24.34 -12.23 0.73
N ASN A 192 -23.02 -12.02 0.65
CA ASN A 192 -22.04 -12.73 1.48
C ASN A 192 -21.55 -11.90 2.69
N ASN A 193 -21.91 -10.61 2.81
CA ASN A 193 -21.37 -9.73 3.86
C ASN A 193 -22.39 -9.35 4.95
N THR A 194 -23.67 -9.72 4.82
CA THR A 194 -24.66 -9.55 5.91
C THR A 194 -24.53 -10.60 7.01
N GLY A 195 -23.76 -11.67 6.76
CA GLY A 195 -23.39 -12.67 7.76
C GLY A 195 -22.01 -12.39 8.38
N THR A 196 -22.01 -11.87 9.60
CA THR A 196 -20.94 -12.16 10.58
C THR A 196 -19.59 -11.45 10.34
N ARG A 197 -19.51 -10.18 10.73
CA ARG A 197 -18.30 -9.69 11.39
C ARG A 197 -18.69 -9.09 12.73
N GLN A 198 -18.99 -9.97 13.69
CA GLN A 198 -18.78 -9.63 15.08
C GLN A 198 -17.28 -9.30 15.20
N ILE A 199 -16.97 -8.01 15.13
CA ILE A 199 -15.71 -7.48 15.61
C ILE A 199 -15.74 -7.82 17.09
N SER A 200 -15.10 -8.92 17.46
CA SER A 200 -14.75 -9.20 18.85
C SER A 200 -13.91 -8.03 19.30
N LYS A 201 -14.61 -7.08 19.92
CA LYS A 201 -14.08 -5.96 20.69
C LYS A 201 -13.06 -6.59 21.64
N TRP A 202 -11.80 -6.23 21.46
CA TRP A 202 -10.64 -6.72 22.20
C TRP A 202 -10.93 -7.03 23.67
N GLU A 203 -11.21 -8.30 23.95
CA GLU A 203 -11.21 -8.95 25.27
C GLU A 203 -10.06 -9.97 25.32
#